data_AF-A0A3E4QY57-F1
#
_entry.id   AF-A0A3E4QY57-F1
#
_cell.length_a   1.000
_cell.length_b   1.000
_cell.length_c   1.000
_cell.angle_alpha   90.00
_cell.angle_beta   90.00
_cell.angle_gamma   90.00
#
_symmetry.space_group_name_H-M   'P 1'
#
loop_
_entity.id
_entity.type
_entity.pdbx_description
1 polymer ?
#
loop_
_entity_poly.entity_id
_entity_poly.type
_entity_poly.pdbx_seq_one_letter_code
_entity_poly.pdbx_strand_id
1 'polypeptide(L)'
;MDAEKWFREAVERHRDMVFRLAYTYLRDPADADDVTQDVFVKLLRSGKRFEGDEHLRYWLVRVTINECKSLFRKPWRRVEDIEAYAETLQAPSEQHRDLLVRVMRLPEKYRVPMVLHYYIGLSTDEVARAIKVPAATVRTRLARGRARLKSMLEGEKR
;
A
#
# COMPACT_ATOMS: atom_id res chain seq x y z
N MET A 1 -2.66 -5.44 30.63
CA MET A 1 -1.25 -5.24 30.20
C MET A 1 -0.94 -5.99 28.90
N ASP A 2 -1.36 -7.24 28.73
CA ASP A 2 -1.04 -8.02 27.51
C ASP A 2 -1.65 -7.46 26.21
N ALA A 3 -2.89 -6.95 26.26
CA ALA A 3 -3.56 -6.40 25.07
C ALA A 3 -2.93 -5.09 24.58
N GLU A 4 -2.51 -4.21 25.49
CA GLU A 4 -1.84 -2.96 25.14
C GLU A 4 -0.45 -3.23 24.55
N LYS A 5 0.31 -4.14 25.17
CA LYS A 5 1.63 -4.56 24.67
C LYS A 5 1.51 -5.18 23.27
N TRP A 6 0.61 -6.13 23.08
CA TRP A 6 0.35 -6.74 21.78
C TRP A 6 -0.05 -5.70 20.73
N PHE A 7 -0.92 -4.76 21.08
CA PHE A 7 -1.34 -3.70 20.15
C PHE A 7 -0.16 -2.81 19.75
N ARG A 8 0.70 -2.42 20.71
CA ARG A 8 1.90 -1.62 20.43
C ARG A 8 2.85 -2.35 19.49
N GLU A 9 3.10 -3.64 19.73
CA GLU A 9 3.92 -4.48 18.84
C GLU A 9 3.31 -4.63 17.44
N ALA A 10 1.98 -4.75 17.35
CA ALA A 10 1.27 -4.79 16.07
C ALA A 10 1.40 -3.46 15.31
N VAL A 11 1.26 -2.32 15.99
CA VAL A 11 1.46 -1.00 15.39
C VAL A 11 2.89 -0.84 14.91
N GLU A 12 3.88 -1.09 15.76
CA GLU A 12 5.29 -0.94 15.43
C GLU A 12 5.69 -1.79 14.22
N ARG A 13 5.21 -3.04 14.15
CA ARG A 13 5.51 -3.95 13.06
C ARG A 13 4.83 -3.58 11.75
N HIS A 14 3.57 -3.13 11.79
CA HIS A 14 2.73 -3.01 10.59
C HIS A 14 2.49 -1.57 10.12
N ARG A 15 2.88 -0.54 10.89
CA ARG A 15 2.60 0.87 10.56
C ARG A 15 3.16 1.28 9.21
N ASP A 16 4.41 0.95 8.92
CA ASP A 16 5.06 1.31 7.66
C ASP A 16 4.36 0.68 6.45
N MET A 17 3.97 -0.59 6.57
CA MET A 17 3.19 -1.29 5.55
C MET A 17 1.82 -0.62 5.32
N VAL A 18 1.07 -0.35 6.39
CA VAL A 18 -0.25 0.29 6.31
C VAL A 18 -0.15 1.67 5.68
N PHE A 19 0.81 2.48 6.12
CA PHE A 19 1.05 3.82 5.60
C PHE A 19 1.43 3.82 4.13
N ARG A 20 2.42 3.00 3.73
CA ARG A 20 2.84 2.92 2.32
C ARG A 20 1.74 2.41 1.42
N LEU A 21 0.93 1.47 1.89
CA LEU A 21 -0.24 1.02 1.14
C LEU A 21 -1.27 2.15 1.01
N ALA A 22 -1.57 2.88 2.08
CA ALA A 22 -2.47 4.02 2.02
C ALA A 22 -1.95 5.07 1.03
N TYR A 23 -0.69 5.47 1.15
CA TYR A 23 -0.05 6.43 0.26
C TYR A 23 -0.06 5.96 -1.21
N THR A 24 0.11 4.66 -1.45
CA THR A 24 -0.03 4.05 -2.78
C THR A 24 -1.41 4.30 -3.40
N TYR A 25 -2.46 4.48 -2.61
CA TYR A 25 -3.76 4.91 -3.12
C TYR A 25 -3.83 6.43 -3.20
N LEU A 26 -3.56 7.13 -2.10
CA LEU A 26 -3.98 8.52 -1.90
C LEU A 26 -3.01 9.57 -2.48
N ARG A 27 -1.71 9.26 -2.54
CA ARG A 27 -0.63 10.19 -2.95
C ARG A 27 -0.51 11.48 -2.12
N ASP A 28 -1.16 11.52 -0.98
CA ASP A 28 -1.11 12.63 -0.03
C ASP A 28 -0.64 12.08 1.33
N PRO A 29 0.46 12.59 1.93
CA PRO A 29 0.99 12.06 3.17
C PRO A 29 0.04 12.22 4.36
N ALA A 30 -0.70 13.34 4.44
CA ALA A 30 -1.62 13.62 5.52
C ALA A 30 -2.82 12.66 5.48
N ASP A 31 -3.44 12.51 4.30
CA ASP A 31 -4.49 11.53 4.04
C ASP A 31 -4.02 10.09 4.34
N ALA A 32 -2.75 9.78 4.03
CA ALA A 32 -2.19 8.46 4.29
C ALA A 32 -1.95 8.20 5.78
N ASP A 33 -1.47 9.20 6.53
CA ASP A 33 -1.32 9.13 7.99
C ASP A 33 -2.69 9.01 8.67
N ASP A 34 -3.69 9.79 8.22
CA ASP A 34 -5.06 9.71 8.73
C ASP A 34 -5.66 8.31 8.52
N VAL A 35 -5.54 7.74 7.31
CA VAL A 35 -5.97 6.36 7.06
C VAL A 35 -5.21 5.37 7.93
N THR A 36 -3.91 5.58 8.13
CA THR A 36 -3.09 4.68 8.96
C THR A 36 -3.60 4.68 10.40
N GLN A 37 -3.87 5.85 10.96
CA GLN A 37 -4.44 5.99 12.29
C GLN A 37 -5.81 5.32 12.37
N ASP A 38 -6.70 5.59 11.42
CA ASP A 38 -8.03 5.00 11.36
C ASP A 38 -8.00 3.47 11.29
N VAL A 39 -7.07 2.89 10.52
CA VAL A 39 -6.88 1.44 10.43
C VAL A 39 -6.50 0.85 11.79
N PHE A 40 -5.58 1.46 12.53
CA PHE A 40 -5.19 0.98 13.86
C PHE A 40 -6.25 1.23 14.93
N VAL A 41 -7.01 2.33 14.84
CA VAL A 41 -8.19 2.53 15.69
C VAL A 41 -9.22 1.44 15.43
N LYS A 42 -9.44 1.06 14.17
CA LYS A 42 -10.30 -0.09 13.81
C LYS A 42 -9.74 -1.41 14.31
N LEU A 43 -8.42 -1.60 14.29
CA LEU A 43 -7.78 -2.79 14.86
C LEU A 43 -8.11 -2.91 16.34
N LEU A 44 -7.87 -1.83 17.09
CA LEU A 44 -8.13 -1.74 18.53
C LEU A 44 -9.60 -2.03 18.86
N ARG A 45 -10.53 -1.50 18.06
CA ARG A 45 -11.98 -1.66 18.25
C ARG A 45 -12.56 -2.96 17.67
N SER A 46 -11.81 -3.71 16.87
CA SER A 46 -12.36 -4.83 16.10
C SER A 46 -12.83 -6.00 16.96
N GLY A 47 -12.22 -6.19 18.13
CA GLY A 47 -12.44 -7.38 18.97
C GLY A 47 -12.09 -8.71 18.29
N LYS A 48 -11.46 -8.68 17.10
CA LYS A 48 -11.13 -9.88 16.32
C LYS A 48 -9.94 -10.59 16.94
N ARG A 49 -10.02 -11.92 17.00
CA ARG A 49 -8.87 -12.77 17.29
C ARG A 49 -8.16 -13.10 15.98
N PHE A 50 -6.85 -12.90 15.95
CA PHE A 50 -6.00 -13.25 14.83
C PHE A 50 -5.24 -14.53 15.16
N GLU A 51 -5.16 -15.43 14.19
CA GLU A 51 -4.49 -16.74 14.32
C GLU A 51 -2.97 -16.62 14.23
N GLY A 52 -2.45 -15.47 13.78
CA GLY A 52 -1.03 -15.19 13.66
C GLY A 52 -0.78 -13.84 12.97
N ASP A 53 0.50 -13.47 12.85
CA ASP A 53 0.92 -12.19 12.26
C ASP A 53 0.49 -12.06 10.79
N GLU A 54 0.57 -13.15 10.02
CA GLU A 54 0.09 -13.18 8.63
C GLU A 54 -1.42 -12.89 8.53
N HIS A 55 -2.25 -13.51 9.39
CA HIS A 55 -3.69 -13.26 9.39
C HIS A 55 -3.99 -11.79 9.74
N LEU A 56 -3.28 -11.21 10.73
CA LEU A 56 -3.38 -9.79 11.05
C LEU A 56 -2.96 -8.91 9.85
N ARG A 57 -1.83 -9.23 9.21
CA ARG A 57 -1.30 -8.51 8.05
C ARG A 57 -2.32 -8.48 6.89
N TYR A 58 -2.93 -9.61 6.57
CA TYR A 58 -4.01 -9.69 5.56
C TYR A 58 -5.22 -8.84 5.93
N TRP A 59 -5.61 -8.86 7.20
CA TRP A 59 -6.73 -8.05 7.67
C TRP A 59 -6.42 -6.56 7.53
N LEU A 60 -5.24 -6.12 7.96
CA LEU A 60 -4.78 -4.73 7.85
C LEU A 60 -4.79 -4.27 6.40
N VAL A 61 -4.20 -5.03 5.47
CA VAL A 61 -4.22 -4.73 4.03
C VAL A 61 -5.65 -4.51 3.52
N ARG A 62 -6.60 -5.37 3.90
CA ARG A 62 -8.00 -5.25 3.46
C ARG A 62 -8.66 -4.00 4.02
N VAL A 63 -8.45 -3.69 5.30
CA VAL A 63 -9.02 -2.49 5.93
C VAL A 63 -8.44 -1.24 5.28
N THR A 64 -7.12 -1.14 5.12
CA THR A 64 -6.47 0.00 4.46
C THR A 64 -7.02 0.27 3.07
N ILE A 65 -7.18 -0.78 2.23
CA ILE A 65 -7.75 -0.63 0.89
C ILE A 65 -9.18 -0.09 0.94
N ASN A 66 -9.98 -0.55 1.90
CA ASN A 66 -11.36 -0.09 2.06
C ASN A 66 -11.43 1.38 2.51
N GLU A 67 -10.59 1.79 3.46
CA GLU A 67 -10.51 3.19 3.91
C GLU A 67 -10.08 4.11 2.77
N CYS A 68 -9.05 3.72 2.02
CA CYS A 68 -8.58 4.46 0.86
C CYS A 68 -9.70 4.69 -0.17
N LYS A 69 -10.45 3.64 -0.49
CA LYS A 69 -11.59 3.70 -1.42
C LYS A 69 -12.76 4.51 -0.86
N SER A 70 -12.95 4.52 0.46
CA SER A 70 -13.96 5.34 1.13
C SER A 70 -13.65 6.83 0.96
N LEU A 71 -12.39 7.23 1.14
CA LEU A 71 -11.95 8.62 0.94
C LEU A 71 -12.13 9.09 -0.50
N PHE A 72 -11.88 8.24 -1.51
CA PHE A 72 -12.12 8.60 -2.92
C PHE A 72 -13.58 8.88 -3.26
N ARG A 73 -14.55 8.46 -2.43
CA ARG A 73 -15.96 8.78 -2.63
C ARG A 73 -16.32 10.19 -2.15
N LYS A 74 -15.39 10.90 -1.49
CA LYS A 74 -15.61 12.25 -0.98
C LYS A 74 -15.29 13.30 -2.07
N PRO A 75 -16.20 14.25 -2.35
CA PRO A 75 -16.10 15.15 -3.51
C PRO A 75 -15.02 16.25 -3.44
N TRP A 76 -14.36 16.45 -2.29
CA TRP A 76 -13.38 17.53 -2.10
C TRP A 76 -11.91 17.11 -2.23
N ARG A 77 -11.64 15.92 -2.79
CA ARG A 77 -10.28 15.37 -2.76
C ARG A 77 -9.32 16.10 -3.71
N ARG A 78 -8.18 16.53 -3.16
CA ARG A 78 -7.00 17.03 -3.89
C ARG A 78 -5.96 15.91 -3.96
N VAL A 79 -5.25 15.78 -5.08
CA VAL A 79 -4.11 14.84 -5.23
C VAL A 79 -2.85 15.67 -5.23
N GLU A 80 -1.95 15.44 -4.28
CA GLU A 80 -0.64 16.13 -4.20
C GLU A 80 0.45 15.45 -5.05
N ASP A 81 1.56 16.17 -5.23
CA ASP A 81 2.68 15.79 -6.10
C ASP A 81 3.48 14.61 -5.52
N ILE A 82 3.83 13.67 -6.39
CA ILE A 82 4.60 12.45 -6.09
C ILE A 82 6.04 12.77 -5.65
N GLU A 83 6.60 13.90 -6.11
CA GLU A 83 8.01 14.25 -5.91
C GLU A 83 8.30 14.70 -4.47
N ALA A 84 7.37 15.39 -3.81
CA ALA A 84 7.51 15.83 -2.42
C ALA A 84 7.64 14.66 -1.42
N TYR A 85 6.96 13.53 -1.66
CA TYR A 85 7.06 12.36 -0.78
C TYR A 85 8.35 11.57 -0.97
N ALA A 86 8.92 11.57 -2.19
CA ALA A 86 10.19 10.92 -2.45
C ALA A 86 11.19 11.33 -1.37
N GLU A 87 11.27 12.63 -1.07
CA GLU A 87 12.16 13.25 -0.08
C GLU A 87 11.93 12.79 1.37
N THR A 88 10.72 12.35 1.71
CA THR A 88 10.38 11.85 3.05
C THR A 88 10.62 10.35 3.24
N LEU A 89 10.84 9.59 2.15
CA LEU A 89 11.09 8.15 2.23
C LEU A 89 12.45 7.86 2.88
N GLN A 90 12.42 7.36 4.12
CA GLN A 90 13.51 6.57 4.69
C GLN A 90 13.53 5.18 4.02
N ALA A 91 13.88 5.13 2.73
CA ALA A 91 14.14 3.88 2.05
C ALA A 91 15.53 3.35 2.48
N PRO A 92 15.73 2.02 2.61
CA PRO A 92 17.02 1.46 3.04
C PRO A 92 18.20 1.82 2.13
N SER A 93 17.93 2.22 0.87
CA SER A 93 18.93 2.79 -0.04
C SER A 93 18.30 3.71 -1.10
N GLU A 94 19.12 4.58 -1.71
CA GLU A 94 18.72 5.53 -2.76
C GLU A 94 18.07 4.85 -3.98
N GLN A 95 18.52 3.64 -4.35
CA GLN A 95 17.93 2.83 -5.41
C GLN A 95 16.50 2.37 -5.10
N HIS A 96 16.20 2.05 -3.84
CA HIS A 96 14.84 1.69 -3.43
C HIS A 96 13.89 2.89 -3.50
N ARG A 97 14.38 4.09 -3.16
CA ARG A 97 13.63 5.35 -3.27
C ARG A 97 13.26 5.65 -4.71
N ASP A 98 14.23 5.59 -5.63
CA ASP A 98 14.01 5.84 -7.06
C ASP A 98 13.00 4.85 -7.69
N LEU A 99 13.14 3.56 -7.39
CA LEU A 99 12.17 2.56 -7.85
C LEU A 99 10.76 2.83 -7.31
N LEU A 100 10.63 3.25 -6.06
CA LEU A 100 9.34 3.55 -5.44
C LEU A 100 8.68 4.76 -6.09
N VAL A 101 9.44 5.82 -6.40
CA VAL A 101 8.94 6.99 -7.17
C VAL A 101 8.42 6.57 -8.55
N ARG A 102 9.17 5.72 -9.27
CA ARG A 102 8.74 5.21 -10.59
C ARG A 102 7.48 4.36 -10.51
N VAL A 103 7.39 3.48 -9.49
CA VAL A 103 6.17 2.72 -9.21
C VAL A 103 5.00 3.66 -8.91
N MET A 104 5.24 4.75 -8.17
CA MET A 104 4.22 5.74 -7.85
C MET A 104 3.73 6.51 -9.08
N ARG A 105 4.57 6.71 -10.11
CA ARG A 105 4.19 7.28 -11.41
C ARG A 105 3.30 6.36 -12.27
N LEU A 106 3.21 5.07 -11.97
CA LEU A 106 2.33 4.17 -12.70
C LEU A 106 0.85 4.51 -12.46
N PRO A 107 -0.02 4.30 -13.47
CA PRO A 107 -1.47 4.29 -13.27
C PRO A 107 -1.88 3.34 -12.13
N GLU A 108 -2.86 3.72 -11.32
CA GLU A 108 -3.32 2.98 -10.14
C GLU A 108 -3.55 1.49 -10.44
N LYS A 109 -4.19 1.18 -11.57
CA LYS A 109 -4.49 -0.20 -12.01
C LYS A 109 -3.27 -1.10 -12.16
N TYR A 110 -2.06 -0.55 -12.29
CA TYR A 110 -0.80 -1.29 -12.32
C TYR A 110 -0.04 -1.13 -11.00
N ARG A 111 0.03 0.10 -10.48
CA ARG A 111 0.70 0.45 -9.24
C ARG A 111 0.23 -0.39 -8.04
N VAL A 112 -1.09 -0.44 -7.81
CA VAL A 112 -1.68 -1.12 -6.65
C VAL A 112 -1.36 -2.62 -6.63
N PRO A 113 -1.58 -3.40 -7.71
CA PRO A 113 -1.16 -4.79 -7.75
C PRO A 113 0.34 -4.99 -7.51
N MET A 114 1.19 -4.08 -8.03
CA MET A 114 2.63 -4.19 -7.87
C MET A 114 3.07 -3.99 -6.42
N VAL A 115 2.53 -2.99 -5.72
CA VAL A 115 2.82 -2.79 -4.30
C VAL A 115 2.33 -3.97 -3.46
N LEU A 116 1.10 -4.44 -3.70
CA LEU A 116 0.58 -5.60 -2.96
C LEU A 116 1.40 -6.88 -3.20
N HIS A 117 1.87 -7.12 -4.42
CA HIS A 117 2.61 -8.32 -4.75
C HIS A 117 4.09 -8.27 -4.36
N TYR A 118 4.80 -7.20 -4.75
CA TYR A 118 6.26 -7.13 -4.60
C TYR A 118 6.71 -6.53 -3.27
N TYR A 119 5.96 -5.55 -2.75
CA TYR A 119 6.32 -4.87 -1.51
C TYR A 119 5.69 -5.56 -0.30
N ILE A 120 4.42 -5.95 -0.41
CA ILE A 120 3.67 -6.60 0.68
C ILE A 120 3.77 -8.13 0.61
N GLY A 121 4.27 -8.69 -0.50
CA GLY A 121 4.52 -10.13 -0.63
C GLY A 121 3.26 -10.98 -0.84
N LEU A 122 2.14 -10.39 -1.26
CA LEU A 122 0.92 -11.16 -1.49
C LEU A 122 0.99 -12.00 -2.76
N SER A 123 0.46 -13.23 -2.72
CA SER A 123 0.25 -14.04 -3.92
C SER A 123 -0.74 -13.38 -4.89
N THR A 124 -0.73 -13.78 -6.16
CA THR A 124 -1.65 -13.20 -7.14
C THR A 124 -3.12 -13.41 -6.78
N ASP A 125 -3.44 -14.51 -6.10
CA ASP A 125 -4.80 -14.81 -5.66
C ASP A 125 -5.20 -13.97 -4.45
N GLU A 126 -4.27 -13.67 -3.55
CA GLU A 126 -4.51 -12.76 -2.42
C GLU A 126 -4.71 -11.32 -2.88
N VAL A 127 -3.87 -10.87 -3.82
CA VAL A 127 -4.07 -9.57 -4.48
C VAL A 127 -5.45 -9.52 -5.12
N ALA A 128 -5.82 -10.55 -5.89
CA ALA A 128 -7.11 -10.65 -6.56
C ALA A 128 -8.29 -10.51 -5.58
N ARG A 129 -8.23 -11.22 -4.45
CA ARG A 129 -9.23 -11.10 -3.37
C ARG A 129 -9.24 -9.71 -2.73
N ALA A 130 -8.08 -9.13 -2.47
CA ALA A 130 -7.94 -7.83 -1.81
C ALA A 130 -8.52 -6.69 -2.66
N ILE A 131 -8.25 -6.67 -3.97
CA ILE A 131 -8.71 -5.60 -4.87
C ILE A 131 -9.98 -5.96 -5.65
N LYS A 132 -10.53 -7.15 -5.45
CA LYS A 132 -11.77 -7.68 -6.06
C LYS A 132 -11.73 -7.73 -7.60
N VAL A 133 -10.71 -8.37 -8.15
CA VAL A 133 -10.59 -8.64 -9.59
C VAL A 133 -10.13 -10.08 -9.84
N PRO A 134 -10.30 -10.67 -11.03
CA PRO A 134 -9.79 -12.01 -11.32
C PRO A 134 -8.26 -12.12 -11.19
N ALA A 135 -7.75 -13.26 -10.72
CA ALA A 135 -6.30 -13.50 -10.61
C ALA A 135 -5.58 -13.40 -11.96
N ALA A 136 -6.23 -13.80 -13.05
CA ALA A 136 -5.72 -13.58 -14.41
C ALA A 136 -5.51 -12.08 -14.70
N THR A 137 -6.46 -11.23 -14.30
CA THR A 137 -6.34 -9.78 -14.43
C THR A 137 -5.18 -9.22 -13.60
N VAL A 138 -4.94 -9.76 -12.40
CA VAL A 138 -3.77 -9.39 -11.59
C VAL A 138 -2.48 -9.74 -12.33
N ARG A 139 -2.33 -10.96 -12.85
CA ARG A 139 -1.15 -11.38 -13.62
C ARG A 139 -0.89 -10.47 -14.82
N THR A 140 -1.94 -10.14 -15.59
CA THR A 140 -1.83 -9.21 -16.72
C THR A 140 -1.44 -7.80 -16.28
N ARG A 141 -2.02 -7.28 -15.19
CA ARG A 141 -1.70 -5.95 -14.65
C ARG A 141 -0.25 -5.89 -14.17
N LEU A 142 0.23 -6.93 -13.48
CA LEU A 142 1.63 -7.04 -13.05
C LEU A 142 2.59 -7.07 -14.25
N ALA A 143 2.28 -7.88 -15.27
CA ALA A 143 3.10 -7.95 -16.49
C ALA A 143 3.18 -6.59 -17.21
N ARG A 144 2.04 -5.92 -17.40
CA ARG A 144 1.99 -4.59 -18.02
C ARG A 144 2.65 -3.51 -17.17
N GLY A 145 2.53 -3.60 -15.84
CA GLY A 145 3.22 -2.71 -14.90
C GLY A 145 4.73 -2.82 -14.99
N ARG A 146 5.27 -4.05 -14.99
CA ARG A 146 6.70 -4.31 -15.19
C ARG A 146 7.19 -3.80 -16.54
N ALA A 147 6.45 -4.03 -17.62
CA ALA A 147 6.82 -3.54 -18.95
C ALA A 147 6.93 -2.00 -18.98
N ARG A 148 6.00 -1.29 -18.32
CA ARG A 148 6.04 0.17 -18.21
C ARG A 148 7.22 0.67 -17.38
N LEU A 149 7.51 0.05 -16.24
CA LEU A 149 8.69 0.39 -15.44
C LEU A 149 9.97 0.17 -16.23
N LYS A 150 10.07 -0.95 -16.96
CA LYS A 150 11.20 -1.24 -17.83
C LYS A 150 11.39 -0.12 -18.86
N SER A 151 10.33 0.32 -19.55
CA SER A 151 10.43 1.43 -20.49
C SER A 151 10.84 2.76 -19.84
N MET A 152 10.38 3.04 -18.61
CA MET A 152 10.82 4.22 -17.85
C MET A 152 12.31 4.17 -17.51
N LEU A 153 12.82 2.98 -17.15
CA LEU A 153 14.24 2.76 -16.83
C LEU A 153 15.15 2.77 -18.07
N GLU A 154 14.66 2.30 -19.22
CA GLU A 154 15.42 2.28 -20.47
C GLU A 154 15.41 3.64 -21.19
N GLY A 155 14.33 4.42 -21.08
CA GLY A 155 14.22 5.75 -21.67
C GLY A 155 15.16 6.79 -21.06
N GLU A 156 15.62 6.59 -19.83
CA GLU A 156 16.60 7.45 -19.15
C GLU A 156 18.06 7.08 -19.44
N LYS A 157 18.32 5.93 -20.08
CA LYS A 157 19.67 5.52 -20.50
C LYS A 157 20.10 6.10 -21.85
N ARG A 158 19.28 6.94 -22.47
CA ARG A 158 19.57 7.69 -23.71
C ARG A 158 19.67 9.17 -23.38
#